data_AF-A0AAP0PZW0-F1
#
_entry.id   AF-A0AAP0PZW0-F1
#
_cell.length_a   1.000
_cell.length_b   1.000
_cell.length_c   1.000
_cell.angle_alpha   90.00
_cell.angle_beta   90.00
_cell.angle_gamma   90.00
#
_symmetry.space_group_name_H-M   'P 1'
#
loop_
_entity.id
_entity.type
_entity.pdbx_description
1 polymer ?
#
loop_
_entity_poly.entity_id
_entity_poly.type
_entity_poly.pdbx_seq_one_letter_code
_entity_poly.pdbx_strand_id
1 'polypeptide(L)'
;MSAMKFCRECNNILYPKEDKEQKILLFACRNCDHQVETCEVEVFLGIRVQCVSEPLGAQSRCLRVLQEVADNNCVYRNEIHHAVGERTQVLQDVAADPTLPRTKSVRCAQCNHGEAVFFQATARGEEGMTLFFVCCNPSCGHRWRD
;
A
#
# COMPACT_ATOMS: atom_id res chain seq x y z
N MET A 1 -7.73 -2.92 -0.14
CA MET A 1 -6.55 -2.92 0.74
C MET A 1 -6.65 -1.71 1.65
N SER A 2 -6.56 -1.89 2.96
CA SER A 2 -6.47 -0.75 3.88
C SER A 2 -5.03 -0.24 3.85
N ALA A 3 -4.82 0.98 3.34
CA ALA A 3 -3.49 1.59 3.27
C ALA A 3 -3.19 2.30 4.60
N MET A 4 -1.98 2.12 5.13
CA MET A 4 -1.55 2.87 6.33
C MET A 4 -1.45 4.36 6.00
N LYS A 5 -2.09 5.21 6.82
CA LYS A 5 -2.03 6.68 6.68
C LYS A 5 -0.98 7.27 7.62
N PHE A 6 -0.30 8.33 7.18
CA PHE A 6 0.76 9.02 7.93
C PHE A 6 0.39 10.48 8.16
N CYS A 7 0.76 11.01 9.32
CA CYS A 7 0.58 12.41 9.67
C CYS A 7 1.45 13.30 8.78
N ARG A 8 0.87 14.35 8.19
CA ARG A 8 1.60 15.27 7.31
C ARG A 8 2.63 16.15 8.04
N GLU A 9 2.48 16.30 9.35
CA GLU A 9 3.37 17.16 10.17
C GLU A 9 4.58 16.38 10.70
N CYS A 10 4.36 15.25 11.38
CA CYS A 10 5.42 14.49 12.05
C CYS A 10 5.76 13.15 11.37
N ASN A 11 5.14 12.83 10.23
CA ASN A 11 5.32 11.58 9.47
C ASN A 11 5.17 10.29 10.31
N ASN A 12 4.46 10.39 11.44
CA ASN A 12 4.11 9.26 12.29
C ASN A 12 2.81 8.63 11.81
N ILE A 13 2.64 7.33 12.07
CA ILE A 13 1.44 6.58 11.69
C ILE A 13 0.20 7.18 12.39
N LEU A 14 -0.87 7.39 11.63
CA LEU A 14 -2.16 7.81 12.17
C LEU A 14 -2.92 6.60 12.74
N TYR A 15 -3.55 6.81 13.89
CA TYR A 15 -4.32 5.79 14.59
C TYR A 15 -5.83 6.03 14.42
N PRO A 16 -6.62 4.97 14.21
CA PRO A 16 -8.08 5.08 14.20
C PRO A 16 -8.63 5.63 15.52
N LYS A 17 -9.55 6.60 15.44
CA LYS A 17 -10.22 7.25 16.56
C LYS A 17 -11.69 7.46 16.22
N GLU A 18 -12.60 7.08 17.11
CA GLU A 18 -14.04 7.32 16.93
C GLU A 18 -14.41 8.72 17.42
N ASP A 19 -15.18 9.45 16.61
CA ASP A 19 -15.99 10.58 17.08
C ASP A 19 -17.38 10.06 17.44
N LYS A 20 -17.68 10.05 18.74
CA LYS A 20 -18.93 9.48 19.28
C LYS A 20 -20.16 10.33 18.98
N GLU A 21 -20.00 11.64 18.81
CA GLU A 21 -21.12 12.55 18.57
C GLU A 21 -21.59 12.42 17.12
N GLN A 22 -20.62 12.44 16.20
CA GLN A 22 -20.88 12.35 14.77
C GLN A 22 -20.96 10.91 14.26
N LYS A 23 -20.57 9.93 15.09
CA LYS A 23 -20.48 8.50 14.74
C LYS A 23 -19.62 8.27 13.50
N ILE A 24 -18.52 9.01 13.38
CA ILE A 24 -17.57 8.91 12.28
C ILE A 24 -16.23 8.35 12.76
N LEU A 25 -15.57 7.60 11.89
CA LEU A 25 -14.20 7.15 12.11
C LEU A 25 -13.22 8.23 11.63
N LEU A 26 -12.29 8.61 12.48
CA LEU A 26 -11.20 9.54 12.23
C LEU A 26 -9.85 8.82 12.33
N PHE A 27 -8.81 9.42 11.74
CA PHE A 27 -7.42 9.01 11.88
C PHE A 27 -6.60 10.13 12.52
N ALA A 28 -6.03 9.89 13.70
CA ALA A 28 -5.38 10.90 14.54
C ALA A 28 -3.91 10.56 14.85
N CYS A 29 -3.07 11.59 14.99
CA CYS A 29 -1.65 11.41 15.30
C CYS A 29 -1.37 11.53 16.80
N ARG A 30 -0.88 10.46 17.44
CA ARG A 30 -0.55 10.45 18.89
C ARG A 30 0.63 11.34 19.30
N ASN A 31 1.51 11.65 18.36
CA ASN A 31 2.76 12.36 18.64
C ASN A 31 2.65 13.88 18.49
N CYS A 32 1.64 14.34 17.75
CA CYS A 32 1.43 15.74 17.42
C CYS A 32 0.29 16.36 18.30
N ASP A 33 -0.18 15.63 19.33
CA ASP A 33 -1.41 15.93 20.09
C ASP A 33 -1.30 17.04 21.17
N HIS A 34 -0.16 17.73 21.35
CA HIS A 34 0.07 18.46 22.60
C HIS A 34 0.67 19.87 22.57
N GLN A 35 0.44 20.67 21.52
CA GLN A 35 0.57 22.12 21.64
C GLN A 35 -0.50 22.85 20.84
N VAL A 36 -1.69 22.99 21.44
CA VAL A 36 -2.51 24.18 21.17
C VAL A 36 -2.38 25.02 22.42
N GLU A 37 -1.48 26.00 22.38
CA GLU A 37 -1.58 27.14 23.27
C GLU A 37 -2.99 27.69 23.14
N THR A 38 -3.61 27.89 24.29
CA THR A 38 -4.90 28.54 24.48
C THR A 38 -4.99 29.80 23.62
N CYS A 39 -5.69 29.75 22.49
CA CYS A 39 -6.30 30.96 21.96
C CYS A 39 -7.65 31.09 22.68
N GLU A 40 -7.64 31.78 23.81
CA GLU A 40 -8.84 32.47 24.26
C GLU A 40 -9.37 33.27 23.08
N VAL A 41 -10.58 32.97 22.64
CA VAL A 41 -11.41 33.97 21.98
C VAL A 41 -12.68 34.04 22.78
N GLU A 42 -12.78 35.17 23.49
CA GLU A 42 -13.87 35.54 24.38
C GLU A 42 -15.24 35.39 23.71
N VAL A 43 -16.21 35.12 24.57
CA VAL A 43 -17.64 35.11 24.31
C VAL A 43 -18.08 36.43 23.68
N PHE A 44 -18.72 36.42 22.51
CA PHE A 44 -19.78 37.40 22.22
C PHE A 44 -20.90 36.81 21.33
N LEU A 45 -22.10 37.29 21.64
CA LEU A 45 -23.43 36.78 21.29
C LEU A 45 -23.65 36.48 19.79
N GLY A 46 -24.44 35.43 19.55
CA GLY A 46 -24.61 34.80 18.25
C GLY A 46 -25.10 35.68 17.11
N ILE A 47 -24.64 35.33 15.92
CA ILE A 47 -25.32 35.34 14.60
C ILE A 47 -24.36 34.57 13.65
N ARG A 48 -24.91 33.70 12.79
CA ARG A 48 -24.17 32.92 11.79
C ARG A 48 -23.31 33.82 10.91
N VAL A 49 -22.00 33.55 10.81
CA VAL A 49 -21.18 34.06 9.70
C VAL A 49 -21.01 32.96 8.68
N GLN A 50 -21.82 33.07 7.63
CA GLN A 50 -21.65 32.37 6.36
C GLN A 50 -20.39 32.92 5.68
N CYS A 51 -19.59 32.05 5.08
CA CYS A 51 -18.36 32.43 4.38
C CYS A 51 -18.68 33.40 3.24
N VAL A 52 -18.29 34.67 3.38
CA VAL A 52 -18.24 35.60 2.26
C VAL A 52 -16.84 35.54 1.69
N SER A 53 -16.77 35.12 0.44
CA SER A 53 -15.62 35.22 -0.44
C SER A 53 -15.13 36.66 -0.55
N GLU A 54 -13.86 36.92 -0.24
CA GLU A 54 -13.14 38.06 -0.79
C GLU A 54 -11.74 37.65 -1.32
N PRO A 55 -11.26 38.37 -2.36
CA PRO A 55 -10.22 37.92 -3.26
C PRO A 55 -8.85 38.49 -2.86
N LEU A 56 -7.80 37.96 -3.50
CA LEU A 56 -6.37 38.32 -3.38
C LEU A 56 -5.61 37.55 -2.31
N GLY A 57 -5.04 36.41 -2.74
CA GLY A 57 -3.66 36.08 -2.42
C GLY A 57 -3.34 35.53 -1.03
N ALA A 58 -4.31 35.35 -0.13
CA ALA A 58 -4.09 34.57 1.08
C ALA A 58 -4.26 33.08 0.74
N GLN A 59 -3.14 32.36 0.63
CA GLN A 59 -3.13 30.91 0.61
C GLN A 59 -4.07 30.41 1.70
N SER A 60 -5.15 29.78 1.24
CA SER A 60 -6.03 28.88 1.99
C SER A 60 -5.42 28.51 3.34
N ARG A 61 -5.98 29.04 4.44
CA ARG A 61 -5.73 28.52 5.78
C ARG A 61 -6.05 27.04 5.72
N CYS A 62 -5.03 26.24 5.47
CA CYS A 62 -5.04 24.82 5.67
C CYS A 62 -5.25 24.68 7.17
N LEU A 63 -6.51 24.54 7.58
CA LEU A 63 -6.88 24.10 8.91
C LEU A 63 -6.11 22.78 9.05
N ARG A 64 -4.98 22.78 9.77
CA ARG A 64 -4.06 21.65 9.83
C ARG A 64 -4.84 20.47 10.41
N VAL A 65 -5.21 19.56 9.53
CA VAL A 65 -6.07 18.44 9.88
C VAL A 65 -5.22 17.41 10.63
N LEU A 66 -5.13 17.59 11.95
CA LEU A 66 -4.54 16.62 12.89
C LEU A 66 -5.39 15.33 12.98
N GLN A 67 -6.58 15.34 12.38
CA GLN A 67 -7.56 14.25 12.37
C GLN A 67 -8.27 14.15 11.01
N GLU A 68 -7.95 13.16 10.19
CA GLU A 68 -8.57 12.98 8.87
C GLU A 68 -9.80 12.05 8.96
N VAL A 69 -10.88 12.36 8.23
CA VAL A 69 -12.06 11.47 8.13
C VAL A 69 -11.67 10.20 7.38
N ALA A 70 -12.08 9.04 7.89
CA ALA A 70 -11.84 7.77 7.24
C ALA A 70 -12.75 7.59 6.01
N ASP A 71 -12.18 7.06 4.93
CA ASP A 71 -12.93 6.79 3.69
C ASP A 71 -13.93 5.63 3.85
N ASN A 72 -13.68 4.74 4.82
CA ASN A 72 -14.54 3.63 5.19
C ASN A 72 -14.27 3.20 6.65
N ASN A 73 -15.14 2.33 7.19
CA ASN A 73 -15.07 1.89 8.58
C ASN A 73 -14.17 0.65 8.81
N CYS A 74 -13.45 0.17 7.78
CA CYS A 74 -12.60 -1.02 7.89
C CYS A 74 -11.23 -0.66 8.48
N VAL A 75 -11.09 -0.77 9.81
CA VAL A 75 -9.83 -0.50 10.52
C VAL A 75 -8.75 -1.54 10.23
N TYR A 76 -9.12 -2.81 10.22
CA TYR A 76 -8.20 -3.92 10.01
C TYR A 76 -8.89 -5.04 9.23
N ARG A 77 -8.14 -5.64 8.31
CA ARG A 77 -8.59 -6.81 7.54
C ARG A 77 -7.46 -7.84 7.56
N ASN A 78 -7.73 -8.98 8.17
CA ASN A 78 -6.85 -10.14 8.04
C ASN A 78 -7.35 -11.00 6.88
N GLU A 79 -6.68 -10.91 5.73
CA GLU A 79 -6.95 -11.81 4.61
C GLU A 79 -5.95 -12.98 4.69
N ILE A 80 -6.42 -14.13 5.17
CA ILE A 80 -5.63 -15.36 5.16
C ILE A 80 -5.75 -15.96 3.76
N HIS A 81 -4.79 -15.65 2.90
CA HIS A 81 -4.65 -16.30 1.62
C HIS A 81 -4.00 -17.68 1.85
N HIS A 82 -4.76 -18.77 1.71
CA HIS A 82 -4.16 -20.09 1.47
C HIS A 82 -3.66 -20.10 0.03
N ALA A 83 -2.48 -19.53 -0.17
CA ALA A 83 -1.99 -19.22 -1.50
C ALA A 83 -1.35 -20.46 -2.15
N VAL A 84 -2.15 -21.22 -2.90
CA VAL A 84 -1.69 -22.24 -3.89
C VAL A 84 -1.13 -21.55 -5.17
N GLY A 85 -0.56 -20.35 -5.00
CA GLY A 85 -0.31 -19.46 -6.12
C GLY A 85 0.07 -18.04 -5.76
N GLU A 86 0.52 -17.78 -4.53
CA GLU A 86 1.35 -16.60 -4.30
C GLU A 86 2.55 -16.81 -5.22
N ARG A 87 2.52 -16.11 -6.36
CA ARG A 87 3.69 -15.88 -7.18
C ARG A 87 4.71 -15.38 -6.17
N THR A 88 5.67 -16.24 -5.80
CA THR A 88 6.89 -15.80 -5.16
C THR A 88 7.32 -14.60 -5.99
N GLN A 89 7.61 -13.47 -5.33
CA GLN A 89 8.15 -12.30 -6.01
C GLN A 89 9.55 -12.67 -6.49
N VAL A 90 9.61 -13.57 -7.48
CA VAL A 90 10.81 -14.06 -8.10
C VAL A 90 11.34 -12.84 -8.82
N LEU A 91 12.48 -12.33 -8.36
CA LEU A 91 13.10 -11.12 -8.91
C LEU A 91 13.23 -11.24 -10.44
N GLN A 92 13.22 -10.10 -11.14
CA GLN A 92 13.37 -10.06 -12.59
C GLN A 92 14.69 -10.67 -13.06
N ASP A 93 15.67 -10.74 -12.16
CA ASP A 93 17.04 -11.14 -12.42
C ASP A 93 17.33 -12.63 -12.19
N VAL A 94 16.30 -13.46 -11.95
CA VAL A 94 16.51 -14.90 -11.77
C VAL A 94 17.12 -15.56 -13.02
N ALA A 95 16.83 -15.03 -14.22
CA ALA A 95 17.48 -15.47 -15.44
C ALA A 95 18.97 -15.07 -15.57
N ALA A 96 19.45 -14.13 -14.74
CA ALA A 96 20.85 -13.69 -14.74
C ALA A 96 21.72 -14.48 -13.75
N ASP A 97 21.11 -15.22 -12.81
CA ASP A 97 21.84 -16.02 -11.84
C ASP A 97 22.56 -17.19 -12.55
N PRO A 98 23.91 -17.25 -12.51
CA PRO A 98 24.67 -18.33 -13.13
C PRO A 98 24.60 -19.65 -12.34
N THR A 99 24.10 -19.62 -11.09
CA THR A 99 24.00 -20.80 -10.23
C THR A 99 22.75 -21.63 -10.48
N LEU A 100 21.76 -21.06 -11.18
CA LEU A 100 20.51 -21.73 -11.49
C LEU A 100 20.61 -22.61 -12.75
N PRO A 101 19.99 -23.80 -12.74
CA PRO A 101 20.08 -24.71 -13.86
C PRO A 101 19.25 -24.20 -15.06
N ARG A 102 19.78 -24.43 -16.26
CA ARG A 102 19.18 -24.01 -17.53
C ARG A 102 18.82 -25.21 -18.38
N THR A 103 17.73 -25.10 -19.11
CA THR A 103 17.33 -26.10 -20.11
C THR A 103 17.09 -25.48 -21.47
N LYS A 104 17.38 -26.24 -22.52
CA LYS A 104 17.07 -25.93 -23.93
C LYS A 104 15.95 -26.81 -24.49
N SER A 105 15.44 -27.75 -23.70
CA SER A 105 14.36 -28.66 -24.12
C SER A 105 12.99 -27.98 -24.18
N VAL A 106 12.82 -26.87 -23.45
CA VAL A 106 11.56 -26.10 -23.37
C VAL A 106 11.75 -24.74 -24.04
N ARG A 107 10.78 -24.34 -24.85
CA ARG A 107 10.76 -23.04 -25.53
C ARG A 107 9.75 -22.10 -24.86
N CYS A 108 10.11 -20.83 -24.78
CA CYS A 108 9.23 -19.81 -24.22
C CYS A 108 7.97 -19.63 -25.08
N ALA A 109 6.78 -19.76 -24.48
CA ALA A 109 5.49 -19.60 -25.18
C ALA A 109 5.26 -18.18 -25.75
N GLN A 110 5.97 -17.16 -25.23
CA GLN A 110 5.77 -15.77 -25.68
C GLN A 110 6.76 -15.30 -26.74
N CYS A 111 8.04 -15.65 -26.65
CA CYS A 111 9.06 -15.19 -27.61
C CYS A 111 9.76 -16.32 -28.37
N ASN A 112 9.38 -17.57 -28.13
CA ASN A 112 9.98 -18.77 -28.74
C ASN A 112 11.50 -18.93 -28.50
N HIS A 113 12.05 -18.21 -27.52
CA HIS A 113 13.44 -18.36 -27.10
C HIS A 113 13.67 -19.77 -26.55
N GLY A 114 14.80 -20.37 -26.95
CA GLY A 114 15.11 -21.78 -26.71
C GLY A 114 15.93 -22.04 -25.45
N GLU A 115 15.90 -21.13 -24.48
CA GLU A 115 16.59 -21.29 -23.21
C GLU A 115 15.74 -20.75 -22.06
N ALA A 116 15.63 -21.54 -21.00
CA ALA A 116 14.92 -21.17 -19.79
C ALA A 116 15.68 -21.64 -18.55
N VAL A 117 15.72 -20.81 -17.52
CA VAL A 117 16.09 -21.22 -16.17
C VAL A 117 14.90 -21.97 -15.56
N PHE A 118 15.18 -23.04 -14.82
CA PHE A 118 14.15 -23.74 -14.06
C PHE A 118 14.55 -23.92 -12.60
N PHE A 119 13.57 -23.96 -11.70
CA PHE A 119 13.78 -24.27 -10.29
C PHE A 119 12.50 -24.84 -9.68
N GLN A 120 12.68 -25.67 -8.65
CA GLN A 120 11.58 -26.15 -7.83
C GLN A 120 11.39 -25.17 -6.67
N ALA A 121 10.18 -24.67 -6.48
CA ALA A 121 9.84 -23.84 -5.33
C ALA A 121 8.79 -24.55 -4.48
N THR A 122 9.03 -24.65 -3.18
CA THR A 122 8.05 -25.14 -2.23
C THR A 122 7.10 -24.01 -1.88
N ALA A 123 5.94 -23.95 -2.53
CA ALA A 123 4.83 -23.17 -2.02
C ALA A 123 4.29 -23.88 -0.76
N ARG A 124 4.17 -23.16 0.37
CA ARG A 124 3.61 -23.73 1.59
C ARG A 124 2.18 -24.21 1.30
N GLY A 125 1.95 -25.52 1.33
CA GLY A 125 0.63 -26.12 1.10
C GLY A 125 0.43 -26.80 -0.26
N GLU A 126 1.43 -26.82 -1.14
CA GLU A 126 1.41 -27.68 -2.34
C GLU A 126 2.16 -29.00 -2.06
N GLU A 127 1.47 -30.15 -2.20
CA GLU A 127 2.07 -31.50 -2.20
C GLU A 127 2.78 -31.80 -3.55
N GLY A 128 3.45 -30.82 -4.14
CA GLY A 128 3.89 -30.86 -5.53
C GLY A 128 5.38 -30.56 -5.73
N MET A 129 6.04 -31.37 -6.56
CA MET A 129 7.35 -31.05 -7.14
C MET A 129 7.18 -30.18 -8.39
N THR A 130 6.46 -29.06 -8.27
CA THR A 130 6.14 -28.18 -9.39
C THR A 130 7.40 -27.45 -9.87
N LEU A 131 7.64 -27.48 -11.19
CA LEU A 131 8.77 -26.77 -11.79
C LEU A 131 8.32 -25.38 -12.28
N PHE A 132 9.10 -24.37 -11.91
CA PHE A 132 8.95 -23.02 -12.41
C PHE A 132 9.98 -22.77 -13.50
N PHE A 133 9.56 -22.15 -14.60
CA PHE A 133 10.42 -21.77 -15.71
C PHE A 133 10.46 -20.25 -15.89
N VAL A 134 11.63 -19.73 -16.24
CA VAL A 134 11.86 -18.31 -16.57
C VAL A 134 12.65 -18.21 -17.87
N CYS A 135 12.12 -17.49 -18.85
CA CYS A 135 12.79 -17.29 -20.14
C CYS A 135 14.09 -16.49 -19.98
N CYS A 136 15.18 -16.96 -20.59
CA CYS A 136 16.48 -16.30 -20.55
C CYS A 136 16.61 -15.06 -21.46
N ASN A 137 15.62 -14.76 -22.29
CA ASN A 137 15.64 -13.56 -23.13
C ASN A 137 15.39 -12.32 -22.25
N PRO A 138 16.35 -11.36 -22.16
CA PRO A 138 16.21 -10.15 -21.33
C PRO A 138 15.01 -9.28 -21.70
N SER A 139 14.56 -9.35 -22.96
CA SER A 139 13.38 -8.60 -23.42
C SER A 139 12.05 -9.31 -23.14
N CYS A 140 12.07 -10.59 -22.73
CA CYS A 140 10.87 -11.38 -22.49
C CYS A 140 10.62 -11.64 -21.01
N GLY A 141 11.56 -12.29 -20.31
CA GLY A 141 11.41 -12.64 -18.89
C GLY A 141 10.11 -13.39 -18.55
N HIS A 142 9.47 -14.06 -19.53
CA HIS A 142 8.22 -14.77 -19.33
C HIS A 142 8.40 -15.91 -18.34
N ARG A 143 7.39 -16.14 -17.49
CA ARG A 143 7.43 -17.08 -16.38
C ARG A 143 6.20 -17.98 -16.44
N TRP A 144 6.40 -19.28 -16.37
CA TRP A 144 5.34 -20.28 -16.44
C TRP A 144 5.64 -21.48 -15.53
N ARG A 145 4.62 -22.30 -15.29
CA ARG A 145 4.68 -23.54 -14.50
C ARG A 145 4.39 -24.73 -15.41
N ASP A 146 4.93 -25.87 -15.05
CA ASP A 146 4.55 -27.20 -15.54
C ASP A 146 4.12 -28.06 -14.33
#